data_AF-A0A1X6WXP4-F1
#
_entry.id   AF-A0A1X6WXP4-F1
#
_cell.length_a   1.000
_cell.length_b   1.000
_cell.length_c   1.000
_cell.angle_alpha   90.00
_cell.angle_beta   90.00
_cell.angle_gamma   90.00
#
_symmetry.space_group_name_H-M   'P 1'
#
loop_
_entity.id
_entity.type
_entity.pdbx_description
1 polymer ?
#
loop_
_entity_poly.entity_id
_entity_poly.type
_entity_poly.pdbx_seq_one_letter_code
_entity_poly.pdbx_strand_id
1 'polypeptide(L)'
;MMSLRPRGVGLMIDLELRQRVRTVRWYIALGIWFLLLTGMSVLIGLASMWLGTGSVFGDDLRLAGAIVFSASVLLLIFAMLLVIPAMSSAAINGDRADGTLATLQATLLSPLEIVVGKVLAGWITGLAFLVAALPSVVPAALLAGASPFYVARVIAMIAALTLCITAIGVGLSSLTNRPLGSVVLSYLVVLGTTTILPIVFACAAPFVVWKHEVTVYETEYTSGSMDAGRCVKTQEVRDVVRTDLLMPLLWLNPFVIVADTAPQIPIGQDDIGPGDIDALRGISTLVRYLAHPTHPSHFVECWDTEAEGYPKDLEQPWTLPVWPMGLGAHALVAAGAVAVATYRIKAPVRRLGTGTRIA
;
A
#
# COMPACT_ATOMS: atom_id res chain seq x y z
N MET A 1 -11.53 -15.07 -30.78
CA MET A 1 -12.35 -13.90 -30.39
C MET A 1 -12.23 -13.73 -28.88
N MET A 2 -11.68 -12.60 -28.41
CA MET A 2 -11.70 -12.21 -27.00
C MET A 2 -13.04 -11.51 -26.74
N SER A 3 -14.12 -12.27 -26.57
CA SER A 3 -15.43 -11.71 -26.22
C SER A 3 -15.59 -11.86 -24.71
N LEU A 4 -15.93 -10.76 -24.03
CA LEU A 4 -16.13 -10.71 -22.59
C LEU A 4 -17.64 -10.66 -22.35
N ARG A 5 -18.26 -11.81 -22.06
CA ARG A 5 -19.69 -11.88 -21.73
C ARG A 5 -19.84 -11.83 -20.21
N PRO A 6 -20.59 -10.84 -19.65
CA PRO A 6 -20.78 -10.72 -18.20
C PRO A 6 -21.33 -12.00 -17.56
N ARG A 7 -22.21 -12.72 -18.27
CA ARG A 7 -22.77 -14.01 -17.81
C ARG A 7 -21.72 -15.11 -17.66
N GLY A 8 -20.74 -15.18 -18.55
CA GLY A 8 -19.67 -16.17 -18.47
C GLY A 8 -18.74 -15.92 -17.28
N VAL A 9 -18.36 -14.66 -17.06
CA VAL A 9 -17.58 -14.24 -15.90
C VAL A 9 -18.32 -14.52 -14.59
N GLY A 10 -19.60 -14.16 -14.51
CA GLY A 10 -20.41 -14.40 -13.32
C GLY A 10 -20.54 -15.89 -12.95
N LEU A 11 -20.70 -16.76 -13.95
CA LEU A 11 -20.76 -18.21 -13.73
C LEU A 11 -19.44 -18.77 -13.19
N MET A 12 -18.30 -18.31 -13.73
CA MET A 12 -16.99 -18.71 -13.21
C MET A 12 -16.77 -18.25 -11.76
N ILE A 13 -17.16 -17.01 -11.44
CA ILE A 13 -17.07 -16.46 -10.08
C ILE A 13 -17.91 -17.29 -9.11
N ASP A 14 -19.16 -17.60 -9.45
CA ASP A 14 -20.06 -18.37 -8.60
C ASP A 14 -19.50 -19.78 -8.30
N LEU A 15 -18.94 -20.46 -9.30
CA LEU A 15 -18.32 -21.78 -9.12
C LEU A 15 -17.15 -21.74 -8.13
N GLU A 16 -16.21 -20.80 -8.32
CA GLU A 16 -15.02 -20.64 -7.47
C GLU A 16 -15.41 -20.29 -6.02
N LEU A 17 -16.35 -19.35 -5.84
CA LEU A 17 -16.80 -18.94 -4.52
C LEU A 17 -17.52 -20.08 -3.80
N ARG A 18 -18.39 -20.83 -4.48
CA ARG A 18 -19.06 -22.01 -3.90
C ARG A 18 -18.06 -23.06 -3.46
N GLN A 19 -17.02 -23.33 -4.25
CA GLN A 19 -15.99 -24.27 -3.87
C GLN A 19 -15.27 -23.85 -2.58
N ARG A 20 -14.91 -22.57 -2.45
CA ARG A 20 -14.26 -22.02 -1.24
C ARG A 20 -15.17 -22.10 -0.02
N VAL A 21 -16.41 -21.63 -0.14
CA VAL A 21 -17.42 -21.58 0.95
C VAL A 21 -17.83 -22.97 1.44
N ARG A 22 -17.68 -24.02 0.62
CA ARG A 22 -17.95 -25.41 1.03
C ARG A 22 -16.85 -26.02 1.90
N THR A 23 -15.67 -25.38 2.00
CA THR A 23 -14.56 -25.90 2.80
C THR A 23 -14.58 -25.32 4.22
N VAL A 24 -14.47 -26.18 5.23
CA VAL A 24 -14.36 -25.73 6.64
C VAL A 24 -13.11 -24.87 6.86
N ARG A 25 -12.04 -25.15 6.11
CA ARG A 25 -10.78 -24.39 6.11
C ARG A 25 -10.99 -22.90 5.88
N TRP A 26 -11.94 -22.53 5.03
CA TRP A 26 -12.28 -21.13 4.74
C TRP A 26 -12.79 -20.38 5.99
N TYR A 27 -13.76 -20.97 6.71
CA TYR A 27 -14.32 -20.37 7.91
C TYR A 27 -13.30 -20.29 9.05
N ILE A 28 -12.47 -21.33 9.20
CA ILE A 28 -11.36 -21.33 10.17
C ILE A 28 -10.38 -20.19 9.85
N ALA A 29 -10.01 -20.01 8.58
CA ALA A 29 -9.10 -18.94 8.17
C ALA A 29 -9.68 -17.55 8.47
N LEU A 30 -10.97 -17.30 8.15
CA LEU A 30 -11.64 -16.05 8.50
C LEU A 30 -11.73 -15.81 10.01
N GLY A 31 -12.02 -16.85 10.79
CA GLY A 31 -12.09 -16.77 12.24
C GLY A 31 -10.73 -16.46 12.87
N ILE A 32 -9.68 -17.18 12.47
CA ILE A 32 -8.30 -16.90 12.92
C ILE A 32 -7.87 -15.49 12.53
N TRP A 33 -8.15 -15.09 11.30
CA TRP A 33 -7.85 -13.74 10.81
C TRP A 33 -8.51 -12.65 11.65
N PHE A 34 -9.83 -12.77 11.88
CA PHE A 34 -10.59 -11.85 12.71
C PHE A 34 -9.99 -11.78 14.13
N LEU A 35 -9.74 -12.93 14.75
CA LEU A 35 -9.21 -13.00 16.12
C LEU A 35 -7.79 -12.41 16.22
N LEU A 36 -6.93 -12.66 15.23
CA LEU A 36 -5.56 -12.14 15.22
C LEU A 36 -5.56 -10.61 15.09
N LEU A 37 -6.32 -10.05 14.14
CA LEU A 37 -6.34 -8.60 13.92
C LEU A 37 -7.02 -7.85 15.08
N THR A 38 -8.17 -8.34 15.53
CA THR A 38 -8.89 -7.73 16.67
C THR A 38 -8.11 -7.90 17.97
N GLY A 39 -7.58 -9.09 18.24
CA GLY A 39 -6.75 -9.36 19.41
C GLY A 39 -5.49 -8.48 19.44
N MET A 40 -4.77 -8.35 18.33
CA MET A 40 -3.60 -7.48 18.26
C MET A 40 -3.97 -6.00 18.46
N SER A 41 -5.09 -5.54 17.87
CA SER A 41 -5.54 -4.15 18.03
C SER A 41 -5.90 -3.84 19.49
N VAL A 42 -6.57 -4.78 20.16
CA VAL A 42 -6.88 -4.67 21.59
C VAL A 42 -5.59 -4.67 22.43
N LEU A 43 -4.64 -5.56 22.14
CA LEU A 43 -3.36 -5.61 22.85
C LEU A 43 -2.56 -4.32 22.69
N ILE A 44 -2.50 -3.75 21.49
CA ILE A 44 -1.85 -2.46 21.25
C ILE A 44 -2.55 -1.36 22.03
N GLY A 45 -3.88 -1.30 22.01
CA GLY A 45 -4.65 -0.30 22.76
C GLY A 45 -4.44 -0.40 24.27
N LEU A 46 -4.43 -1.63 24.81
CA LEU A 46 -4.09 -1.87 26.22
C LEU A 46 -2.65 -1.46 26.52
N ALA A 47 -1.68 -1.82 25.68
CA ALA A 47 -0.28 -1.46 25.87
C ALA A 47 -0.08 0.07 25.89
N SER A 48 -0.73 0.80 24.99
CA SER A 48 -0.73 2.27 24.99
C SER A 48 -1.27 2.84 26.31
N MET A 49 -2.36 2.28 26.84
CA MET A 49 -2.93 2.68 28.12
C MET A 49 -1.99 2.38 29.31
N TRP A 50 -1.29 1.24 29.28
CA TRP A 50 -0.36 0.82 30.34
C TRP A 50 0.95 1.61 30.37
N LEU A 51 1.47 2.02 29.21
CA LEU A 51 2.76 2.74 29.09
C LEU A 51 2.70 4.21 29.53
N GLY A 52 1.57 4.68 30.06
CA GLY A 52 1.52 5.97 30.74
C GLY A 52 1.22 7.17 29.84
N THR A 53 0.57 7.00 28.68
CA THR A 53 -0.28 8.08 28.11
C THR A 53 -1.59 8.19 28.91
N GLY A 54 -1.46 8.19 30.24
CA GLY A 54 -2.52 7.98 31.20
C GLY A 54 -2.94 9.26 31.87
N SER A 55 -3.87 9.98 31.26
CA SER A 55 -4.91 10.70 31.98
C SER A 55 -6.24 10.47 31.26
N VAL A 56 -7.31 10.27 32.02
CA VAL A 56 -8.67 9.98 31.50
C VAL A 56 -9.31 11.28 30.97
N PHE A 57 -8.58 12.01 30.14
CA PHE A 57 -9.02 13.24 29.48
C PHE A 57 -8.76 13.12 27.96
N GLY A 58 -9.66 13.69 27.15
CA GLY A 58 -9.92 13.27 25.77
C GLY A 58 -8.74 13.29 24.79
N ASP A 59 -7.69 14.04 25.07
CA ASP A 59 -6.52 14.20 24.20
C ASP A 59 -5.62 12.96 24.17
N ASP A 60 -5.43 12.29 25.32
CA ASP A 60 -4.65 11.04 25.42
C ASP A 60 -5.36 9.86 24.73
N LEU A 61 -6.69 9.81 24.81
CA LEU A 61 -7.51 8.78 24.17
C LEU A 61 -7.46 8.86 22.64
N ARG A 62 -7.43 10.08 22.08
CA ARG A 62 -7.34 10.30 20.64
C ARG A 62 -5.97 9.89 20.09
N LEU A 63 -4.89 10.20 20.81
CA LEU A 63 -3.55 9.73 20.48
C LEU A 63 -3.47 8.20 20.48
N ALA A 64 -3.96 7.56 21.55
CA ALA A 64 -4.00 6.10 21.64
C ALA A 64 -4.83 5.48 20.49
N GLY A 65 -5.98 6.06 20.19
CA GLY A 65 -6.81 5.67 19.04
C GLY A 65 -6.07 5.79 17.70
N ALA A 66 -5.31 6.87 17.48
CA ALA A 66 -4.56 7.11 16.25
C ALA A 66 -3.39 6.11 16.09
N ILE A 67 -2.69 5.79 17.18
CA ILE A 67 -1.64 4.76 17.21
C ILE A 67 -2.23 3.39 16.88
N VAL A 68 -3.33 3.00 17.55
CA VAL A 68 -3.99 1.71 17.29
C VAL A 68 -4.50 1.66 15.85
N PHE A 69 -5.13 2.73 15.35
CA PHE A 69 -5.66 2.78 13.99
C PHE A 69 -4.57 2.57 12.94
N SER A 70 -3.48 3.36 13.02
CA SER A 70 -2.37 3.25 12.08
C SER A 70 -1.68 1.89 12.17
N ALA A 71 -1.47 1.35 13.38
CA ALA A 71 -0.90 0.02 13.58
C ALA A 71 -1.81 -1.10 13.02
N SER A 72 -3.13 -1.03 13.24
CA SER A 72 -4.10 -1.99 12.72
C SER A 72 -4.15 -1.98 11.19
N VAL A 73 -4.07 -0.80 10.56
CA VAL A 73 -4.01 -0.68 9.09
C VAL A 73 -2.71 -1.24 8.53
N LEU A 74 -1.56 -0.92 9.13
CA LEU A 74 -0.27 -1.47 8.71
C LEU A 74 -0.23 -3.00 8.87
N LEU A 75 -0.74 -3.51 9.99
CA LEU A 75 -0.87 -4.95 10.24
C LEU A 75 -1.81 -5.62 9.22
N LEU A 76 -2.94 -4.98 8.92
CA LEU A 76 -3.89 -5.47 7.92
C LEU A 76 -3.25 -5.59 6.54
N ILE A 77 -2.55 -4.56 6.08
CA ILE A 77 -1.84 -4.60 4.79
C ILE A 77 -0.80 -5.70 4.81
N PHE A 78 0.04 -5.77 5.85
CA PHE A 78 1.05 -6.80 6.00
C PHE A 78 0.44 -8.21 5.91
N ALA A 79 -0.63 -8.46 6.67
CA ALA A 79 -1.30 -9.75 6.68
C ALA A 79 -1.95 -10.06 5.30
N MET A 80 -2.52 -9.06 4.63
CA MET A 80 -3.11 -9.21 3.29
C MET A 80 -2.05 -9.56 2.24
N LEU A 81 -0.86 -8.96 2.34
CA LEU A 81 0.30 -9.26 1.50
C LEU A 81 0.84 -10.68 1.71
N LEU A 82 0.53 -11.34 2.82
CA LEU A 82 0.84 -12.76 3.02
C LEU A 82 -0.27 -13.68 2.48
N VAL A 83 -1.53 -13.36 2.75
CA VAL A 83 -2.66 -14.23 2.43
C VAL A 83 -3.01 -14.20 0.94
N ILE A 84 -3.13 -13.01 0.33
CA ILE A 84 -3.62 -12.86 -1.05
C ILE A 84 -2.73 -13.58 -2.07
N PRO A 85 -1.38 -13.44 -2.05
CA PRO A 85 -0.53 -14.14 -2.99
C PRO A 85 -0.64 -15.64 -2.89
N ALA A 86 -0.72 -16.20 -1.68
CA ALA A 86 -0.89 -17.64 -1.48
C ALA A 86 -2.18 -18.16 -2.10
N MET A 87 -3.28 -17.42 -1.96
CA MET A 87 -4.59 -17.82 -2.47
C MET A 87 -4.78 -17.61 -3.97
N SER A 88 -4.03 -16.68 -4.59
CA SER A 88 -4.18 -16.30 -6.01
C SER A 88 -3.11 -16.93 -6.92
N SER A 89 -1.89 -17.15 -6.42
CA SER A 89 -0.78 -17.72 -7.19
C SER A 89 -0.96 -19.20 -7.56
N ALA A 90 -1.81 -19.92 -6.85
CA ALA A 90 -2.16 -21.31 -7.16
C ALA A 90 -3.40 -21.44 -8.08
N ALA A 91 -4.00 -20.33 -8.55
CA ALA A 91 -5.34 -20.37 -9.13
C ALA A 91 -5.43 -21.06 -10.50
N ILE A 92 -4.41 -21.01 -11.36
CA ILE A 92 -4.43 -21.65 -12.70
C ILE A 92 -3.65 -22.96 -12.69
N ASN A 93 -2.48 -22.97 -12.07
CA ASN A 93 -1.66 -24.18 -11.97
C ASN A 93 -2.25 -25.20 -10.98
N GLY A 94 -3.07 -24.79 -10.02
CA GLY A 94 -3.89 -25.68 -9.17
C GLY A 94 -4.88 -26.48 -10.01
N ASP A 95 -5.67 -25.80 -10.87
CA ASP A 95 -6.56 -26.47 -11.81
C ASP A 95 -5.83 -27.44 -12.76
N ARG A 96 -4.60 -27.11 -13.14
CA ARG A 96 -3.75 -28.03 -13.93
C ARG A 96 -3.32 -29.25 -13.12
N ALA A 97 -2.92 -29.06 -11.87
CA ALA A 97 -2.52 -30.14 -10.97
C ALA A 97 -3.68 -31.10 -10.68
N ASP A 98 -4.90 -30.57 -10.54
CA ASP A 98 -6.10 -31.34 -10.25
C ASP A 98 -6.77 -31.93 -11.51
N GLY A 99 -6.20 -31.70 -12.70
CA GLY A 99 -6.72 -32.22 -13.97
C GLY A 99 -8.01 -31.54 -14.47
N THR A 100 -8.48 -30.49 -13.80
CA THR A 100 -9.73 -29.78 -14.11
C THR A 100 -9.58 -28.73 -15.21
N LEU A 101 -8.34 -28.41 -15.62
CA LEU A 101 -8.13 -27.43 -16.69
C LEU A 101 -8.71 -27.90 -18.04
N ALA A 102 -8.57 -29.18 -18.37
CA ALA A 102 -9.05 -29.74 -19.65
C ALA A 102 -10.58 -29.68 -19.75
N THR A 103 -11.29 -29.91 -18.64
CA THR A 103 -12.74 -29.80 -18.58
C THR A 103 -13.21 -28.35 -18.66
N LEU A 104 -12.49 -27.40 -18.05
CA LEU A 104 -12.76 -25.97 -18.22
C LEU A 104 -12.52 -25.48 -19.66
N GLN A 105 -11.47 -25.99 -20.34
CA GLN A 105 -11.19 -25.67 -21.74
C GLN A 105 -12.18 -26.29 -22.73
N ALA A 106 -12.91 -27.33 -22.34
CA ALA A 106 -13.99 -27.92 -23.11
C ALA A 106 -15.32 -27.13 -22.99
N THR A 107 -15.39 -26.13 -22.11
CA THR A 107 -16.55 -25.26 -21.97
C THR A 107 -16.59 -24.17 -23.05
N LEU A 108 -17.76 -23.56 -23.24
CA LEU A 108 -17.96 -22.43 -24.17
C LEU A 108 -17.39 -21.10 -23.66
N LEU A 109 -16.66 -21.09 -22.54
CA LEU A 109 -16.07 -19.88 -21.95
C LEU A 109 -14.83 -19.43 -22.73
N SER A 110 -14.69 -18.12 -22.93
CA SER A 110 -13.48 -17.57 -23.53
C SER A 110 -12.31 -17.58 -22.53
N PRO A 111 -11.05 -17.68 -22.98
CA PRO A 111 -9.89 -17.61 -22.09
C PRO A 111 -9.86 -16.35 -21.21
N LEU A 112 -10.35 -15.23 -21.74
CA LEU A 112 -10.43 -13.96 -21.02
C LEU A 112 -11.48 -14.01 -19.91
N GLU A 113 -12.63 -14.65 -20.16
CA GLU A 113 -13.68 -14.84 -19.15
C GLU A 113 -13.20 -15.72 -17.99
N ILE A 114 -12.41 -16.76 -18.27
CA ILE A 114 -11.82 -17.63 -17.25
C ILE A 114 -10.84 -16.85 -16.36
N VAL A 115 -9.88 -16.12 -16.96
CA VAL A 115 -8.87 -15.37 -16.20
C VAL A 115 -9.52 -14.27 -15.37
N VAL A 116 -10.39 -13.46 -15.98
CA VAL A 116 -11.09 -12.37 -15.27
C VAL A 116 -11.98 -12.94 -14.16
N GLY A 117 -12.67 -14.05 -14.40
CA GLY A 117 -13.46 -14.74 -13.38
C GLY A 117 -12.62 -15.17 -12.18
N LYS A 118 -11.44 -15.75 -12.40
CA LYS A 118 -10.51 -16.14 -11.32
C LYS A 118 -9.96 -14.93 -10.56
N VAL A 119 -9.61 -13.86 -11.26
CA VAL A 119 -9.13 -12.62 -10.61
C VAL A 119 -10.24 -12.01 -9.75
N LEU A 120 -11.46 -11.90 -10.26
CA LEU A 120 -12.58 -11.32 -9.51
C LEU A 120 -13.02 -12.21 -8.34
N ALA A 121 -13.04 -13.53 -8.50
CA ALA A 121 -13.33 -14.45 -7.40
C ALA A 121 -12.25 -14.36 -6.29
N GLY A 122 -10.98 -14.26 -6.67
CA GLY A 122 -9.88 -14.01 -5.74
C GLY A 122 -9.98 -12.64 -5.05
N TRP A 123 -10.38 -11.61 -5.79
CA TRP A 123 -10.59 -10.27 -5.24
C TRP A 123 -11.75 -10.25 -4.24
N ILE A 124 -12.90 -10.86 -4.55
CA ILE A 124 -14.04 -11.00 -3.62
C ILE A 124 -13.64 -11.77 -2.36
N THR A 125 -12.82 -12.82 -2.52
CA THR A 125 -12.24 -13.55 -1.39
C THR A 125 -11.40 -12.61 -0.51
N GLY A 126 -10.55 -11.79 -1.10
CA GLY A 126 -9.77 -10.77 -0.39
C GLY A 126 -10.65 -9.71 0.30
N LEU A 127 -11.74 -9.27 -0.35
CA LEU A 127 -12.72 -8.37 0.26
C LEU A 127 -13.38 -8.99 1.49
N ALA A 128 -13.63 -10.29 1.52
CA ALA A 128 -14.16 -10.96 2.70
C ALA A 128 -13.17 -10.87 3.89
N PHE A 129 -11.87 -11.05 3.66
CA PHE A 129 -10.83 -10.82 4.69
C PHE A 129 -10.75 -9.35 5.11
N LEU A 130 -10.88 -8.41 4.17
CA LEU A 130 -10.91 -6.98 4.46
C LEU A 130 -12.11 -6.61 5.34
N VAL A 131 -13.30 -7.13 5.02
CA VAL A 131 -14.53 -6.95 5.83
C VAL A 131 -14.36 -7.57 7.22
N ALA A 132 -13.77 -8.76 7.31
CA ALA A 132 -13.47 -9.40 8.58
C ALA A 132 -12.46 -8.62 9.44
N ALA A 133 -11.66 -7.73 8.84
CA ALA A 133 -10.74 -6.85 9.56
C ALA A 133 -11.38 -5.54 10.07
N LEU A 134 -12.55 -5.15 9.55
CA LEU A 134 -13.20 -3.89 9.93
C LEU A 134 -13.47 -3.75 11.43
N PRO A 135 -13.86 -4.81 12.18
CA PRO A 135 -14.05 -4.71 13.62
C PRO A 135 -12.77 -4.37 14.40
N SER A 136 -11.59 -4.56 13.80
CA SER A 136 -10.30 -4.13 14.35
C SER A 136 -10.01 -2.66 14.02
N VAL A 137 -10.26 -2.24 12.78
CA VAL A 137 -9.86 -0.92 12.26
C VAL A 137 -10.86 0.19 12.62
N VAL A 138 -12.17 -0.07 12.50
CA VAL A 138 -13.22 0.95 12.64
C VAL A 138 -13.29 1.54 14.05
N PRO A 139 -13.30 0.75 15.15
CA PRO A 139 -13.32 1.33 16.49
C PRO A 139 -12.10 2.19 16.78
N ALA A 140 -10.92 1.78 16.34
CA ALA A 140 -9.69 2.55 16.50
C ALA A 140 -9.76 3.90 15.74
N ALA A 141 -10.30 3.89 14.52
CA ALA A 141 -10.51 5.12 13.75
C ALA A 141 -11.49 6.08 14.43
N LEU A 142 -12.56 5.56 15.03
CA LEU A 142 -13.53 6.36 15.77
C LEU A 142 -12.88 6.99 17.02
N LEU A 143 -12.10 6.22 17.77
CA LEU A 143 -11.35 6.71 18.93
C LEU A 143 -10.32 7.77 18.54
N ALA A 144 -9.66 7.62 17.40
CA ALA A 144 -8.74 8.62 16.85
C ALA A 144 -9.43 9.94 16.46
N GLY A 145 -10.76 9.94 16.29
CA GLY A 145 -11.49 11.04 15.67
C GLY A 145 -11.15 11.18 14.18
N ALA A 146 -10.80 10.08 13.51
CA ALA A 146 -10.48 10.08 12.09
C ALA A 146 -11.73 10.40 11.25
N SER A 147 -11.58 11.23 10.21
CA SER A 147 -12.70 11.55 9.33
C SER A 147 -13.19 10.30 8.58
N PRO A 148 -14.51 10.11 8.38
CA PRO A 148 -15.04 8.96 7.66
C PRO A 148 -14.47 8.83 6.23
N PHE A 149 -14.21 9.98 5.59
CA PHE A 149 -13.58 10.02 4.26
C PHE A 149 -12.12 9.54 4.28
N TYR A 150 -11.37 9.78 5.35
CA TYR A 150 -10.02 9.23 5.49
C TYR A 150 -10.07 7.70 5.59
N VAL A 151 -10.89 7.17 6.49
CA VAL A 151 -11.05 5.71 6.66
C VAL A 151 -11.52 5.04 5.36
N ALA A 152 -12.50 5.64 4.67
CA ALA A 152 -13.00 5.13 3.40
C ALA A 152 -11.91 5.10 2.31
N ARG A 153 -11.06 6.14 2.22
CA ARG A 153 -9.93 6.17 1.26
C ARG A 153 -8.92 5.06 1.53
N VAL A 154 -8.56 4.83 2.80
CA VAL A 154 -7.64 3.75 3.19
C VAL A 154 -8.22 2.38 2.82
N ILE A 155 -9.47 2.11 3.18
CA ILE A 155 -10.14 0.83 2.87
C ILE A 155 -10.25 0.62 1.35
N ALA A 156 -10.65 1.65 0.60
CA ALA A 156 -10.73 1.60 -0.86
C ALA A 156 -9.36 1.34 -1.50
N MET A 157 -8.29 1.95 -0.97
CA MET A 157 -6.93 1.71 -1.46
C MET A 157 -6.48 0.27 -1.22
N ILE A 158 -6.73 -0.27 -0.02
CA ILE A 158 -6.41 -1.68 0.29
C ILE A 158 -7.18 -2.62 -0.63
N ALA A 159 -8.47 -2.34 -0.89
CA ALA A 159 -9.28 -3.11 -1.83
C ALA A 159 -8.72 -3.05 -3.28
N ALA A 160 -8.27 -1.88 -3.74
CA ALA A 160 -7.68 -1.70 -5.07
C ALA A 160 -6.33 -2.41 -5.21
N LEU A 161 -5.46 -2.33 -4.20
CA LEU A 161 -4.20 -3.06 -4.16
C LEU A 161 -4.42 -4.57 -4.12
N THR A 162 -5.40 -5.04 -3.36
CA THR A 162 -5.78 -6.45 -3.30
C THR A 162 -6.17 -6.98 -4.68
N LEU A 163 -6.90 -6.18 -5.48
CA LEU A 163 -7.22 -6.53 -6.87
C LEU A 163 -5.97 -6.66 -7.73
N CYS A 164 -5.06 -5.68 -7.67
CA CYS A 164 -3.83 -5.69 -8.46
C CYS A 164 -2.95 -6.89 -8.10
N ILE A 165 -2.75 -7.16 -6.80
CA ILE A 165 -1.93 -8.27 -6.32
C ILE A 165 -2.55 -9.61 -6.70
N THR A 166 -3.88 -9.74 -6.62
CA THR A 166 -4.58 -10.95 -7.06
C THR A 166 -4.37 -11.19 -8.56
N ALA A 167 -4.48 -10.14 -9.38
CA ALA A 167 -4.26 -10.23 -10.82
C ALA A 167 -2.80 -10.63 -11.16
N ILE A 168 -1.83 -10.06 -10.47
CA ILE A 168 -0.41 -10.43 -10.59
C ILE A 168 -0.21 -11.90 -10.19
N GLY A 169 -0.78 -12.33 -9.05
CA GLY A 169 -0.71 -13.70 -8.58
C GLY A 169 -1.28 -14.70 -9.60
N VAL A 170 -2.46 -14.44 -10.16
CA VAL A 170 -3.06 -15.25 -11.23
C VAL A 170 -2.17 -15.26 -12.47
N GLY A 171 -1.57 -14.13 -12.84
CA GLY A 171 -0.61 -14.05 -13.94
C GLY A 171 0.61 -14.93 -13.74
N LEU A 172 1.24 -14.87 -12.56
CA LEU A 172 2.40 -15.70 -12.19
C LEU A 172 2.02 -17.19 -12.16
N SER A 173 0.78 -17.52 -11.77
CA SER A 173 0.22 -18.88 -11.82
C SER A 173 0.24 -19.46 -13.23
N SER A 174 0.00 -18.62 -14.25
CA SER A 174 0.00 -19.04 -15.65
C SER A 174 1.40 -19.30 -16.24
N LEU A 175 2.42 -18.64 -15.67
CA LEU A 175 3.81 -18.70 -16.13
C LEU A 175 4.55 -19.92 -15.60
N THR A 176 4.14 -20.44 -14.45
CA THR A 176 4.79 -21.56 -13.77
C THR A 176 4.03 -22.85 -13.99
N ASN A 177 4.75 -23.97 -14.09
CA ASN A 177 4.13 -25.29 -14.28
C ASN A 177 3.75 -25.96 -12.96
N ARG A 178 4.32 -25.52 -11.82
CA ARG A 178 4.08 -26.11 -10.49
C ARG A 178 3.46 -25.07 -9.54
N PRO A 179 2.40 -25.42 -8.79
CA PRO A 179 1.77 -24.54 -7.80
C PRO A 179 2.75 -23.91 -6.82
N LEU A 180 3.64 -24.71 -6.22
CA LEU A 180 4.64 -24.24 -5.27
C LEU A 180 5.58 -23.18 -5.86
N GLY A 181 5.97 -23.34 -7.14
CA GLY A 181 6.86 -22.38 -7.81
C GLY A 181 6.19 -21.02 -7.98
N SER A 182 4.88 -20.99 -8.25
CA SER A 182 4.15 -19.73 -8.34
C SER A 182 4.02 -19.03 -7.00
N VAL A 183 3.76 -19.78 -5.93
CA VAL A 183 3.62 -19.22 -4.58
C VAL A 183 4.93 -18.53 -4.17
N VAL A 184 6.06 -19.19 -4.38
CA VAL A 184 7.39 -18.62 -4.08
C VAL A 184 7.64 -17.37 -4.90
N LEU A 185 7.36 -17.39 -6.20
CA LEU A 185 7.56 -16.22 -7.07
C LEU A 185 6.69 -15.03 -6.65
N SER A 186 5.43 -15.27 -6.26
CA SER A 186 4.56 -14.20 -5.76
C SER A 186 5.07 -13.62 -4.44
N TYR A 187 5.62 -14.43 -3.54
CA TYR A 187 6.25 -13.91 -2.32
C TYR A 187 7.55 -13.14 -2.60
N LEU A 188 8.33 -13.52 -3.61
CA LEU A 188 9.48 -12.74 -4.05
C LEU A 188 9.06 -11.37 -4.61
N VAL A 189 7.94 -11.28 -5.32
CA VAL A 189 7.38 -9.99 -5.76
C VAL A 189 6.92 -9.15 -4.58
N VAL A 190 6.25 -9.75 -3.60
CA VAL A 190 5.86 -9.04 -2.37
C VAL A 190 7.10 -8.55 -1.63
N LEU A 191 8.06 -9.42 -1.31
CA LEU A 191 9.31 -9.05 -0.63
C LEU A 191 10.09 -7.97 -1.41
N GLY A 192 10.12 -8.11 -2.73
CA GLY A 192 10.70 -7.15 -3.67
C GLY A 192 10.13 -5.75 -3.46
N THR A 193 8.80 -5.65 -3.55
CA THR A 193 8.09 -4.37 -3.46
C THR A 193 8.03 -3.79 -2.05
N THR A 194 7.92 -4.62 -1.01
CA THR A 194 7.78 -4.17 0.37
C THR A 194 9.10 -3.81 1.04
N THR A 195 10.15 -4.57 0.76
CA THR A 195 11.39 -4.55 1.55
C THR A 195 12.60 -4.20 0.69
N ILE A 196 12.77 -4.86 -0.44
CA ILE A 196 13.97 -4.68 -1.27
C ILE A 196 13.98 -3.28 -1.91
N LEU A 197 12.86 -2.82 -2.47
CA LEU A 197 12.81 -1.50 -3.12
C LEU A 197 13.10 -0.33 -2.17
N PRO A 198 12.54 -0.24 -0.95
CA PRO A 198 12.93 0.79 0.02
C PRO A 198 14.40 0.72 0.44
N ILE A 199 14.96 -0.49 0.58
CA ILE A 199 16.39 -0.65 0.89
C ILE A 199 17.24 -0.11 -0.26
N VAL A 200 16.90 -0.45 -1.51
CA VAL A 200 17.59 0.08 -2.70
C VAL A 200 17.46 1.60 -2.77
N PHE A 201 16.29 2.16 -2.47
CA PHE A 201 16.08 3.61 -2.37
C PHE A 201 17.03 4.24 -1.34
N ALA A 202 17.08 3.70 -0.12
CA ALA A 202 17.91 4.23 0.96
C ALA A 202 19.41 4.13 0.63
N CYS A 203 19.85 3.01 0.04
CA CYS A 203 21.23 2.83 -0.38
C CYS A 203 21.60 3.70 -1.59
N ALA A 204 20.66 3.97 -2.51
CA ALA A 204 20.90 4.77 -3.71
C ALA A 204 20.88 6.28 -3.45
N ALA A 205 20.10 6.74 -2.48
CA ALA A 205 19.96 8.17 -2.13
C ALA A 205 21.29 8.94 -2.05
N PRO A 206 22.33 8.50 -1.30
CA PRO A 206 23.58 9.25 -1.19
C PRO A 206 24.37 9.37 -2.50
N PHE A 207 24.05 8.58 -3.54
CA PHE A 207 24.73 8.63 -4.84
C PHE A 207 24.09 9.61 -5.82
N VAL A 208 22.94 10.20 -5.49
CA VAL A 208 22.20 11.11 -6.38
C VAL A 208 22.24 12.54 -5.84
N VAL A 209 23.43 13.05 -5.56
CA VAL A 209 23.66 14.43 -5.07
C VAL A 209 23.99 15.36 -6.23
N TRP A 210 23.27 16.47 -6.33
CA TRP A 210 23.42 17.45 -7.40
C TRP A 210 23.53 18.85 -6.82
N LYS A 211 24.39 19.68 -7.42
CA LYS A 211 24.42 21.12 -7.11
C LYS A 211 23.19 21.80 -7.68
N HIS A 212 22.42 22.46 -6.84
CA HIS A 212 21.24 23.20 -7.23
C HIS A 212 21.24 24.58 -6.57
N GLU A 213 20.80 25.59 -7.31
CA GLU A 213 20.55 26.92 -6.75
C GLU A 213 19.24 26.83 -5.96
N VAL A 214 19.33 27.05 -4.65
CA VAL A 214 18.21 26.98 -3.71
C VAL A 214 18.09 28.29 -2.97
N THR A 215 16.85 28.66 -2.65
CA THR A 215 16.57 29.83 -1.80
C THR A 215 16.64 29.39 -0.35
N VAL A 216 17.66 29.88 0.35
CA VAL A 216 17.89 29.65 1.77
C VAL A 216 17.43 30.87 2.56
N TYR A 217 16.78 30.65 3.69
CA TYR A 217 16.43 31.68 4.64
C TYR A 217 17.38 31.62 5.82
N GLU A 218 18.25 32.62 5.97
CA GLU A 218 19.29 32.68 6.99
C GLU A 218 19.10 33.87 7.92
N THR A 219 19.52 33.72 9.17
CA THR A 219 19.50 34.83 10.14
C THR A 219 20.66 35.77 9.89
N GLU A 220 20.36 37.00 9.48
CA GLU A 220 21.34 38.08 9.39
C GLU A 220 21.27 38.94 10.66
N TYR A 221 22.38 39.01 11.41
CA TYR A 221 22.48 39.86 12.59
C TYR A 221 22.90 41.28 12.21
N THR A 222 22.19 42.27 12.72
CA THR A 222 22.59 43.67 12.57
C THR A 222 23.84 43.92 13.42
N SER A 223 24.86 44.58 12.85
CA SER A 223 26.13 44.85 13.52
C SER A 223 25.93 45.58 14.85
N GLY A 224 26.15 44.88 15.96
CA GLY A 224 26.11 45.47 17.32
C GLY A 224 25.15 44.83 18.31
N SER A 225 24.25 43.93 17.90
CA SER A 225 23.37 43.18 18.81
C SER A 225 23.15 41.74 18.35
N MET A 226 23.42 40.76 19.23
CA MET A 226 23.04 39.35 19.01
C MET A 226 21.54 39.10 19.18
N ASP A 227 20.79 40.07 19.71
CA ASP A 227 19.39 39.92 20.12
C ASP A 227 18.37 40.28 19.02
N ALA A 228 18.80 40.84 17.88
CA ALA A 228 17.92 41.25 16.79
C ALA A 228 18.45 40.76 15.43
N GLY A 229 18.20 39.47 15.15
CA GLY A 229 18.43 38.87 13.84
C GLY A 229 17.20 39.03 12.95
N ARG A 230 17.39 39.42 11.69
CA ARG A 230 16.33 39.38 10.67
C ARG A 230 16.52 38.15 9.79
N CYS A 231 15.44 37.53 9.35
CA CYS A 231 15.51 36.39 8.45
C CYS A 231 15.52 36.89 7.00
N VAL A 232 16.60 36.61 6.26
CA VAL A 232 16.82 37.12 4.90
C VAL A 232 16.89 35.96 3.91
N LYS A 233 16.26 36.13 2.76
CA LYS A 233 16.33 35.18 1.64
C LYS A 233 17.64 35.39 0.86
N THR A 234 18.41 34.32 0.71
CA THR A 234 19.67 34.29 -0.04
C THR A 234 19.62 33.14 -1.05
N GLN A 235 20.10 33.37 -2.28
CA GLN A 235 20.28 32.28 -3.24
C GLN A 235 21.66 31.67 -3.00
N GLU A 236 21.69 30.36 -2.72
CA GLU A 236 22.94 29.62 -2.51
C GLU A 236 22.94 28.35 -3.37
N VAL A 237 24.13 27.98 -3.86
CA VAL A 237 24.31 26.68 -4.53
C VAL A 237 24.61 25.63 -3.49
N ARG A 238 23.65 24.74 -3.22
CA ARG A 238 23.80 23.65 -2.25
C ARG A 238 23.79 22.28 -2.94
N ASP A 239 24.43 21.33 -2.28
CA ASP A 239 24.38 19.92 -2.64
C ASP A 239 23.05 19.33 -2.14
N VAL A 240 22.14 19.06 -3.07
CA VAL A 240 20.81 18.50 -2.78
C VAL A 240 20.74 17.05 -3.20
N VAL A 241 20.25 16.19 -2.30
CA VAL A 241 19.96 14.78 -2.61
C VAL A 241 18.69 14.71 -3.43
N ARG A 242 18.79 14.34 -4.73
CA ARG A 242 17.68 14.27 -5.68
C ARG A 242 16.86 12.99 -5.52
N THR A 243 16.21 12.85 -4.36
CA THR A 243 15.32 11.73 -4.03
C THR A 243 14.09 11.64 -4.93
N ASP A 244 13.71 12.73 -5.60
CA ASP A 244 12.67 12.79 -6.63
C ASP A 244 12.95 11.83 -7.79
N LEU A 245 14.22 11.65 -8.16
CA LEU A 245 14.63 10.70 -9.22
C LEU A 245 14.49 9.24 -8.78
N LEU A 246 14.53 8.97 -7.48
CA LEU A 246 14.43 7.63 -6.91
C LEU A 246 12.99 7.26 -6.49
N MET A 247 12.05 8.21 -6.56
CA MET A 247 10.64 8.01 -6.22
C MET A 247 9.96 6.78 -6.85
N PRO A 248 10.25 6.38 -8.11
CA PRO A 248 9.67 5.17 -8.68
C PRO A 248 9.91 3.89 -7.88
N LEU A 249 11.00 3.83 -7.10
CA LEU A 249 11.28 2.69 -6.21
C LEU A 249 10.27 2.63 -5.06
N LEU A 250 9.91 3.77 -4.48
CA LEU A 250 8.93 3.84 -3.39
C LEU A 250 7.48 3.75 -3.88
N TRP A 251 7.19 4.18 -5.11
CA TRP A 251 5.85 4.09 -5.70
C TRP A 251 5.29 2.66 -5.68
N LEU A 252 6.13 1.65 -5.86
CA LEU A 252 5.69 0.26 -5.90
C LEU A 252 5.45 -0.34 -4.52
N ASN A 253 5.82 0.34 -3.44
CA ASN A 253 5.69 -0.19 -2.09
C ASN A 253 4.22 -0.11 -1.60
N PRO A 254 3.55 -1.24 -1.29
CA PRO A 254 2.15 -1.23 -0.89
C PRO A 254 1.86 -0.46 0.40
N PHE A 255 2.81 -0.41 1.35
CA PHE A 255 2.65 0.37 2.58
C PHE A 255 2.71 1.87 2.31
N VAL A 256 3.63 2.31 1.45
CA VAL A 256 3.73 3.71 1.00
C VAL A 256 2.45 4.14 0.29
N ILE A 257 1.94 3.33 -0.63
CA ILE A 257 0.71 3.65 -1.38
C ILE A 257 -0.48 3.84 -0.43
N VAL A 258 -0.66 2.96 0.56
CA VAL A 258 -1.78 3.10 1.50
C VAL A 258 -1.54 4.27 2.47
N ALA A 259 -0.34 4.40 3.02
CA ALA A 259 -0.02 5.47 3.95
C ALA A 259 -0.18 6.86 3.32
N ASP A 260 0.22 7.05 2.06
CA ASP A 260 0.09 8.32 1.35
C ASP A 260 -1.37 8.75 1.05
N THR A 261 -2.35 7.85 1.25
CA THR A 261 -3.77 8.23 1.28
C THR A 261 -4.17 8.99 2.55
N ALA A 262 -3.34 8.91 3.59
CA ALA A 262 -3.51 9.65 4.83
C ALA A 262 -3.24 11.14 4.62
N PRO A 263 -3.98 12.02 5.34
CA PRO A 263 -3.65 13.43 5.38
C PRO A 263 -2.22 13.63 5.90
N GLN A 264 -1.54 14.69 5.47
CA GLN A 264 -0.25 15.07 6.02
C GLN A 264 -0.42 15.57 7.46
N ILE A 265 0.64 15.47 8.25
CA ILE A 265 0.72 16.17 9.53
C ILE A 265 0.80 17.66 9.20
N PRO A 266 -0.05 18.53 9.79
CA PRO A 266 0.00 19.96 9.55
C PRO A 266 1.24 20.56 10.25
N ILE A 267 2.39 20.51 9.57
CA ILE A 267 3.63 21.11 10.08
C ILE A 267 3.51 22.65 9.97
N GLY A 268 3.79 23.37 11.06
CA GLY A 268 3.79 24.83 11.10
C GLY A 268 2.45 25.49 11.50
N GLN A 269 1.46 24.70 11.93
CA GLN A 269 0.28 25.22 12.65
C GLN A 269 0.50 25.07 14.16
N ASP A 270 0.08 26.08 14.92
CA ASP A 270 0.19 26.08 16.39
C ASP A 270 -0.66 24.99 17.08
N ASP A 271 -1.64 24.41 16.37
CA ASP A 271 -2.58 23.40 16.87
C ASP A 271 -2.31 21.99 16.27
N ILE A 272 -1.14 21.40 16.56
CA ILE A 272 -0.94 19.96 16.31
C ILE A 272 -1.63 19.18 17.44
N GLY A 273 -2.79 18.61 17.13
CA GLY A 273 -3.51 17.77 18.08
C GLY A 273 -2.84 16.40 18.29
N PRO A 274 -2.97 15.77 19.47
CA PRO A 274 -2.42 14.43 19.71
C PRO A 274 -2.96 13.35 18.76
N GLY A 275 -4.18 13.52 18.24
CA GLY A 275 -4.78 12.64 17.24
C GLY A 275 -4.28 12.85 15.80
N ASP A 276 -3.43 13.85 15.56
CA ASP A 276 -2.88 14.16 14.24
C ASP A 276 -1.52 13.51 13.97
N ILE A 277 -0.94 12.89 15.00
CA ILE A 277 0.34 12.19 14.92
C ILE A 277 0.06 10.68 14.94
N ASP A 278 0.28 10.03 13.79
CA ASP A 278 0.20 8.58 13.66
C ASP A 278 1.18 8.07 12.61
N ALA A 279 1.41 6.75 12.59
CA ALA A 279 2.42 6.16 11.70
C ALA A 279 2.07 6.32 10.20
N LEU A 280 0.79 6.29 9.81
CA LEU A 280 0.39 6.46 8.41
C LEU A 280 0.60 7.91 7.96
N ARG A 281 0.16 8.88 8.77
CA ARG A 281 0.37 10.31 8.49
C ARG A 281 1.86 10.65 8.50
N GLY A 282 2.64 10.05 9.39
CA GLY A 282 4.10 10.17 9.41
C GLY A 282 4.75 9.67 8.13
N ILE A 283 4.38 8.47 7.66
CA ILE A 283 4.86 7.93 6.38
C ILE A 283 4.40 8.80 5.20
N SER A 284 3.14 9.25 5.17
CA SER A 284 2.61 10.17 4.14
C SER A 284 3.43 11.45 4.06
N THR A 285 3.69 12.06 5.22
CA THR A 285 4.48 13.29 5.35
C THR A 285 5.91 13.06 4.88
N LEU A 286 6.56 11.96 5.29
CA LEU A 286 7.91 11.61 4.88
C LEU A 286 8.02 11.36 3.37
N VAL A 287 7.08 10.62 2.78
CA VAL A 287 7.11 10.31 1.34
C VAL A 287 6.96 11.56 0.49
N ARG A 288 6.06 12.47 0.88
CA ARG A 288 5.86 13.75 0.18
C ARG A 288 7.03 14.71 0.36
N TYR A 289 7.66 14.71 1.54
CA TYR A 289 8.93 15.40 1.76
C TYR A 289 10.00 14.89 0.79
N LEU A 290 10.18 13.57 0.71
CA LEU A 290 11.19 12.96 -0.16
C LEU A 290 10.90 13.14 -1.65
N ALA A 291 9.64 13.34 -2.04
CA ALA A 291 9.27 13.57 -3.43
C ALA A 291 9.75 14.94 -3.96
N HIS A 292 10.02 15.91 -3.07
CA HIS A 292 10.38 17.29 -3.45
C HIS A 292 11.55 17.84 -2.64
N PRO A 293 12.76 17.27 -2.80
CA PRO A 293 13.92 17.63 -1.97
C PRO A 293 14.42 19.07 -2.16
N THR A 294 14.02 19.75 -3.24
CA THR A 294 14.41 21.14 -3.55
C THR A 294 13.39 22.18 -3.07
N HIS A 295 12.37 21.78 -2.30
CA HIS A 295 11.35 22.72 -1.83
C HIS A 295 11.94 23.75 -0.85
N PRO A 296 11.62 25.06 -0.95
CA PRO A 296 12.19 26.11 -0.09
C PRO A 296 11.97 25.90 1.41
N SER A 297 10.91 25.18 1.79
CA SER A 297 10.65 24.81 3.19
C SER A 297 11.74 23.93 3.83
N HIS A 298 12.61 23.31 3.03
CA HIS A 298 13.73 22.50 3.53
C HIS A 298 14.98 23.34 3.85
N PHE A 299 14.99 24.62 3.45
CA PHE A 299 16.14 25.51 3.54
C PHE A 299 15.82 26.73 4.42
N VAL A 300 15.10 26.51 5.53
CA VAL A 300 14.84 27.54 6.55
C VAL A 300 15.79 27.32 7.72
N GLU A 301 16.79 28.19 7.83
CA GLU A 301 17.83 28.13 8.87
C GLU A 301 17.66 29.22 9.93
N CYS A 302 16.55 29.97 9.85
CA CYS A 302 16.13 30.93 10.87
C CYS A 302 15.52 30.20 12.06
N TRP A 303 16.05 30.43 13.27
CA TRP A 303 15.60 29.76 14.50
C TRP A 303 14.44 30.48 15.19
N ASP A 304 14.38 31.81 15.04
CA ASP A 304 13.32 32.63 15.60
C ASP A 304 12.19 32.79 14.58
N THR A 305 11.03 32.20 14.87
CA THR A 305 9.83 32.23 14.03
C THR A 305 9.11 33.58 14.09
N GLU A 306 9.41 34.40 15.09
CA GLU A 306 8.86 35.75 15.26
C GLU A 306 9.76 36.83 14.63
N ALA A 307 10.98 36.47 14.22
CA ALA A 307 11.93 37.38 13.59
C ALA A 307 11.35 38.08 12.35
N GLU A 308 11.75 39.34 12.16
CA GLU A 308 11.39 40.11 10.98
C GLU A 308 11.91 39.42 9.71
N GLY A 309 11.03 39.20 8.74
CA GLY A 309 11.36 38.50 7.49
C GLY A 309 11.24 36.98 7.56
N TYR A 310 10.85 36.39 8.70
CA TYR A 310 10.61 34.94 8.79
C TYR A 310 9.51 34.52 7.80
N PRO A 311 9.74 33.48 6.98
CA PRO A 311 8.79 33.11 5.95
C PRO A 311 7.60 32.35 6.56
N LYS A 312 6.51 33.08 6.82
CA LYS A 312 5.27 32.54 7.44
C LYS A 312 4.40 31.73 6.48
N ASP A 313 4.48 32.04 5.18
CA ASP A 313 3.67 31.42 4.13
C ASP A 313 4.54 30.63 3.15
N LEU A 314 5.44 29.77 3.65
CA LEU A 314 6.00 28.73 2.81
C LEU A 314 4.92 27.69 2.60
N GLU A 315 4.39 27.60 1.38
CA GLU A 315 3.50 26.51 0.98
C GLU A 315 4.04 25.19 1.55
N GLN A 316 3.20 24.36 2.17
CA GLN A 316 3.69 23.07 2.65
C GLN A 316 4.28 22.29 1.47
N PRO A 317 5.37 21.52 1.67
CA PRO A 317 5.97 20.74 0.60
C PRO A 317 4.89 19.90 -0.09
N TRP A 318 4.74 20.20 -1.39
CA TRP A 318 3.88 19.57 -2.40
C TRP A 318 2.72 18.71 -1.86
N THR A 319 1.50 19.21 -2.00
CA THR A 319 0.29 18.57 -1.44
C THR A 319 -0.29 17.44 -2.30
N LEU A 320 0.19 17.24 -3.52
CA LEU A 320 -0.32 16.15 -4.37
C LEU A 320 0.14 14.80 -3.83
N PRO A 321 -0.78 13.84 -3.71
CA PRO A 321 -0.43 12.49 -3.30
C PRO A 321 0.43 11.79 -4.36
N VAL A 322 1.32 10.93 -3.88
CA VAL A 322 2.20 10.05 -4.66
C VAL A 322 1.52 8.73 -5.01
N TRP A 323 0.51 8.30 -4.23
CA TRP A 323 -0.21 7.03 -4.41
C TRP A 323 -0.80 6.80 -5.82
N PRO A 324 -1.24 7.82 -6.61
CA PRO A 324 -1.77 7.57 -7.95
C PRO A 324 -0.74 6.95 -8.90
N MET A 325 0.53 7.36 -8.78
CA MET A 325 1.62 6.79 -9.57
C MET A 325 1.90 5.33 -9.17
N GLY A 326 1.89 5.06 -7.86
CA GLY A 326 2.06 3.71 -7.33
C GLY A 326 0.94 2.76 -7.72
N LEU A 327 -0.32 3.17 -7.50
CA LEU A 327 -1.48 2.38 -7.90
C LEU A 327 -1.54 2.19 -9.42
N GLY A 328 -1.20 3.23 -10.20
CA GLY A 328 -1.09 3.15 -11.65
C GLY A 328 -0.05 2.13 -12.11
N ALA A 329 1.13 2.11 -11.50
CA ALA A 329 2.16 1.13 -11.79
C ALA A 329 1.71 -0.31 -11.45
N HIS A 330 1.07 -0.52 -10.29
CA HIS A 330 0.48 -1.81 -9.92
C HIS A 330 -0.61 -2.25 -10.90
N ALA A 331 -1.48 -1.34 -11.31
CA ALA A 331 -2.55 -1.61 -12.27
C ALA A 331 -2.00 -1.98 -13.66
N LEU A 332 -0.93 -1.31 -14.11
CA LEU A 332 -0.25 -1.63 -15.38
C LEU A 332 0.36 -3.04 -15.34
N VAL A 333 1.08 -3.38 -14.27
CA VAL A 333 1.66 -4.71 -14.08
C VAL A 333 0.55 -5.78 -13.99
N ALA A 334 -0.53 -5.50 -13.26
CA ALA A 334 -1.69 -6.36 -13.15
C ALA A 334 -2.39 -6.59 -14.51
N ALA A 335 -2.58 -5.55 -15.31
CA ALA A 335 -3.14 -5.66 -16.65
C ALA A 335 -2.26 -6.50 -17.58
N GLY A 336 -0.94 -6.30 -17.53
CA GLY A 336 0.05 -7.13 -18.23
C GLY A 336 -0.02 -8.60 -17.80
N ALA A 337 -0.12 -8.86 -16.50
CA ALA A 337 -0.25 -10.19 -15.93
C ALA A 337 -1.52 -10.92 -16.41
N VAL A 338 -2.66 -10.23 -16.46
CA VAL A 338 -3.93 -10.75 -17.01
C VAL A 338 -3.81 -11.03 -18.51
N ALA A 339 -3.19 -10.14 -19.28
CA ALA A 339 -2.98 -10.33 -20.71
C ALA A 339 -2.11 -11.57 -21.00
N VAL A 340 -1.02 -11.73 -20.25
CA VAL A 340 -0.13 -12.90 -20.34
C VAL A 340 -0.86 -14.19 -19.97
N ALA A 341 -1.63 -14.20 -18.89
CA ALA A 341 -2.43 -15.36 -18.49
C ALA A 341 -3.43 -15.76 -19.57
N THR A 342 -4.14 -14.77 -20.13
CA THR A 342 -5.12 -14.99 -21.20
C THR A 342 -4.47 -15.58 -22.45
N TYR A 343 -3.29 -15.08 -22.83
CA TYR A 343 -2.53 -15.60 -23.96
C TYR A 343 -2.05 -17.04 -23.72
N ARG A 344 -1.57 -17.36 -22.51
CA ARG A 344 -1.07 -18.69 -22.15
C ARG A 344 -2.17 -19.74 -22.09
N ILE A 345 -3.38 -19.41 -21.62
CA ILE A 345 -4.52 -20.34 -21.58
C ILE A 345 -5.02 -20.68 -22.99
N LYS A 346 -4.88 -19.75 -23.95
CA LYS A 346 -5.25 -19.96 -25.35
C LYS A 346 -4.35 -20.98 -26.08
N ALA A 347 -3.14 -21.24 -25.59
CA ALA A 347 -2.21 -22.15 -26.25
C ALA A 347 -2.76 -23.60 -26.23
N PRO A 348 -2.89 -24.27 -27.39
CA PRO A 348 -3.52 -25.58 -27.47
C PRO A 348 -2.73 -26.65 -26.69
N VAL A 349 -3.47 -27.50 -25.96
CA VAL A 349 -3.01 -28.61 -25.10
C VAL A 349 -1.97 -29.52 -25.78
N ARG A 350 -1.99 -29.61 -27.12
CA ARG A 350 -1.10 -30.45 -27.93
C ARG A 350 0.39 -30.05 -27.88
N ARG A 351 0.74 -28.90 -27.29
CA ARG A 351 2.13 -28.44 -27.06
C ARG A 351 2.53 -28.39 -25.58
N LEU A 352 1.91 -29.19 -24.72
CA LEU A 352 2.34 -29.27 -23.32
C LEU A 352 3.62 -30.11 -23.20
N GLY A 353 4.60 -29.60 -22.45
CA GLY A 353 5.83 -30.32 -22.14
C GLY A 353 5.55 -31.57 -21.30
N THR A 354 6.41 -32.58 -21.44
CA THR A 354 6.34 -33.87 -20.75
C THR A 354 6.11 -33.69 -19.23
N GLY A 355 5.02 -34.26 -18.71
CA GLY A 355 4.70 -34.27 -17.27
C GLY A 355 3.28 -33.81 -16.88
N THR A 356 2.45 -33.36 -17.81
CA THR A 356 1.05 -33.01 -17.55
C THR A 356 0.16 -34.27 -17.48
N ARG A 357 -0.39 -34.59 -16.31
CA ARG A 357 -1.46 -35.59 -16.19
C ARG A 357 -2.73 -35.02 -16.82
N ILE A 358 -3.28 -35.75 -17.78
CA ILE A 358 -4.57 -35.48 -18.40
C ILE A 358 -5.52 -36.55 -17.83
N ALA A 359 -6.69 -36.13 -17.34
CA ALA A 359 -7.75 -37.05 -16.97
C ALA A 359 -8.42 -37.66 -18.20
#